data_AF-A0A3N5XG52-F1
#
_entry.id   AF-A0A3N5XG52-F1
#
_cell.length_a   1.000
_cell.length_b   1.000
_cell.length_c   1.000
_cell.angle_alpha   90.00
_cell.angle_beta   90.00
_cell.angle_gamma   90.00
#
_symmetry.space_group_name_H-M   'P 1'
#
loop_
_entity.id
_entity.type
_entity.pdbx_description
1 polymer ?
#
loop_
_entity_poly.entity_id
_entity_poly.type
_entity_poly.pdbx_seq_one_letter_code
_entity_poly.pdbx_strand_id
1 'polypeptide(L)'
;MSFDQEGEDADDFYEPPEWSLASLLPVRNELCRGDLRALYLGWLMCAQLGELDDDEIEPPVPPNLQRLSPALETPADFLRLDLNLLAIAAQASPNLRYQQDHSDKMRSWIATLSPATKDEMLLRVMEGRDVHVANELWRQMKQDQSAETYQPGPQEHRRSVGELLRAAEHEAEERRREEARKAAEEKAQKAREAAENRKRRLDALTGREEELWAEVEQLVAMTQPKPYEQAIVLLTDLRDLAKRSSSSDFSLRLSALRSSHRNKPSFLARLAKAGL
;
A
#
# COMPACT_ATOMS: atom_id res chain seq x y z
N MET A 1 39.20 31.24 34.87
CA MET A 1 38.89 29.96 34.21
C MET A 1 37.39 29.76 34.37
N SER A 2 36.64 30.06 33.31
CA SER A 2 35.22 29.74 33.22
C SER A 2 35.14 28.38 32.54
N PHE A 3 34.44 27.42 33.15
CA PHE A 3 34.13 26.14 32.52
C PHE A 3 32.77 26.31 31.83
N ASP A 4 32.77 26.28 30.51
CA ASP A 4 31.56 26.16 29.70
C ASP A 4 30.98 24.76 29.90
N GLN A 5 29.72 24.71 30.35
CA GLN A 5 28.92 23.50 30.44
C GLN A 5 27.90 23.58 29.30
N GLU A 6 28.26 23.03 28.14
CA GLU A 6 27.32 22.76 27.04
C GLU A 6 26.38 21.65 27.52
N GLY A 7 25.19 22.05 27.97
CA GLY A 7 24.10 21.17 28.33
C GLY A 7 23.32 20.76 27.09
N GLU A 8 23.53 19.50 26.69
CA GLU A 8 22.52 18.55 26.21
C GLU A 8 21.40 19.13 25.32
N ASP A 9 21.59 19.00 24.00
CA ASP A 9 20.48 18.86 23.05
C ASP A 9 19.72 17.57 23.41
N ALA A 10 18.76 17.70 24.33
CA ALA A 10 17.72 16.71 24.54
C ALA A 10 16.86 16.70 23.27
N ASP A 11 17.21 15.79 22.37
CA ASP A 11 16.45 15.44 21.18
C ASP A 11 15.04 15.08 21.63
N ASP A 12 14.13 16.06 21.49
CA ASP A 12 12.75 16.01 21.94
C ASP A 12 12.02 15.02 21.04
N PHE A 13 12.09 13.73 21.41
CA PHE A 13 11.47 12.63 20.68
C PHE A 13 9.95 12.79 20.81
N TYR A 14 9.37 13.58 19.92
CA TYR A 14 7.93 13.75 19.79
C TYR A 14 7.32 12.42 19.33
N GLU A 15 6.98 11.55 20.27
CA GLU A 15 6.16 10.37 20.00
C GLU A 15 4.77 10.85 19.57
N PRO A 16 4.34 10.58 18.32
CA PRO A 16 3.02 10.98 17.90
C PRO A 16 1.95 10.27 18.76
N PRO A 17 0.85 10.97 19.12
CA PRO A 17 -0.17 10.50 20.07
C PRO A 17 -0.96 9.26 19.63
N GLU A 18 -0.68 8.73 18.44
CA GLU A 18 -1.38 7.58 17.85
C GLU A 18 -0.91 6.23 18.42
N TRP A 19 0.20 6.18 19.16
CA TRP A 19 0.80 4.94 19.68
C TRP A 19 0.72 4.80 21.21
N SER A 20 -0.34 5.32 21.83
CA SER A 20 -0.60 5.02 23.24
C SER A 20 -0.83 3.52 23.46
N LEU A 21 -0.34 2.94 24.56
CA LEU A 21 -0.67 1.56 25.00
C LEU A 21 -2.20 1.28 25.03
N ALA A 22 -3.03 2.32 25.09
CA ALA A 22 -4.48 2.22 24.96
C ALA A 22 -4.92 1.62 23.61
N SER A 23 -4.18 1.83 22.51
CA SER A 23 -4.47 1.26 21.19
C SER A 23 -4.29 -0.27 21.15
N LEU A 24 -3.56 -0.85 22.10
CA LEU A 24 -3.37 -2.29 22.24
C LEU A 24 -4.46 -2.97 23.08
N LEU A 25 -5.36 -2.21 23.72
CA LEU A 25 -6.46 -2.77 24.52
C LEU A 25 -7.38 -3.72 23.72
N PRO A 26 -7.77 -3.42 22.46
CA PRO A 26 -8.54 -4.35 21.64
C PRO A 26 -7.80 -5.69 21.41
N VAL A 27 -6.50 -5.63 21.10
CA VAL A 27 -5.65 -6.82 20.92
C VAL A 27 -5.59 -7.65 22.20
N ARG A 28 -5.38 -6.99 23.35
CA ARG A 28 -5.40 -7.65 24.67
C ARG A 28 -6.72 -8.37 24.91
N ASN A 29 -7.85 -7.73 24.60
CA ASN A 29 -9.17 -8.34 24.81
C ASN A 29 -9.39 -9.58 23.91
N GLU A 30 -8.87 -9.56 22.69
CA GLU A 30 -8.89 -10.72 21.79
C GLU A 30 -8.00 -11.86 22.31
N LEU A 31 -6.78 -11.57 22.74
CA LEU A 31 -5.89 -12.54 23.39
C LEU A 31 -6.53 -13.18 24.64
N CYS A 32 -7.18 -12.38 25.49
CA CYS A 32 -7.89 -12.89 26.67
C CYS A 32 -9.05 -13.84 26.31
N ARG A 33 -9.69 -13.66 25.15
CA ARG A 33 -10.73 -14.57 24.62
C ARG A 33 -10.16 -15.79 23.90
N GLY A 34 -8.83 -15.93 23.85
CA GLY A 34 -8.14 -17.04 23.22
C GLY A 34 -7.88 -16.86 21.73
N ASP A 35 -8.07 -15.65 21.20
CA ASP A 35 -7.69 -15.35 19.82
C ASP A 35 -6.17 -15.16 19.72
N LEU A 36 -5.48 -16.16 19.19
CA LEU A 36 -4.02 -16.18 19.08
C LEU A 36 -3.50 -15.52 17.80
N ARG A 37 -4.37 -14.93 16.97
CA ARG A 37 -3.97 -14.32 15.68
C ARG A 37 -2.90 -13.25 15.88
N ALA A 38 -2.98 -12.42 16.92
CA ALA A 38 -1.96 -11.42 17.21
C ALA A 38 -0.56 -12.01 17.47
N LEU A 39 -0.47 -13.15 18.16
CA LEU A 39 0.81 -13.83 18.40
C LEU A 39 1.37 -14.42 17.12
N TYR A 40 0.50 -14.98 16.27
CA TYR A 40 0.90 -15.50 14.97
C TYR A 40 1.37 -14.39 14.02
N LEU A 41 0.74 -13.21 14.04
CA LEU A 41 1.23 -12.03 13.31
C LEU A 41 2.63 -11.61 13.79
N GLY A 42 2.90 -11.64 15.10
CA GLY A 42 4.24 -11.42 15.64
C GLY A 42 5.25 -12.48 15.18
N TRP A 43 4.83 -13.74 15.10
CA TRP A 43 5.69 -14.81 14.58
C TRP A 43 6.02 -14.63 13.08
N LEU A 44 5.02 -14.24 12.26
CA LEU A 44 5.26 -13.89 10.85
C LEU A 44 6.24 -12.72 10.69
N MET A 45 6.20 -11.75 11.60
CA MET A 45 7.15 -10.64 11.61
C MET A 45 8.57 -11.16 11.84
N CYS A 46 8.78 -12.07 12.80
CA CYS A 46 10.09 -12.70 13.01
C CYS A 46 10.57 -13.45 11.77
N ALA A 47 9.69 -14.24 11.14
CA ALA A 47 9.99 -14.95 9.89
C ALA A 47 10.42 -13.96 8.78
N GLN A 48 9.67 -12.88 8.60
CA GLN A 48 9.96 -11.83 7.61
C GLN A 48 11.29 -11.12 7.86
N LEU A 49 11.66 -10.90 9.12
CA LEU A 49 12.91 -10.27 9.51
C LEU A 49 14.12 -11.21 9.43
N GLY A 50 13.90 -12.50 9.14
CA GLY A 50 14.97 -13.50 9.12
C GLY A 50 15.48 -13.87 10.51
N GLU A 51 14.65 -13.68 11.54
CA GLU A 51 14.98 -14.04 12.93
C GLU A 51 14.71 -15.52 13.23
N LEU A 52 14.14 -16.26 12.27
CA LEU A 52 13.85 -17.69 12.35
C LEU A 52 14.65 -18.45 11.29
N ASP A 53 15.13 -19.64 11.63
CA ASP A 53 15.86 -20.48 10.67
C ASP A 53 14.89 -21.05 9.61
N ASP A 54 15.41 -21.27 8.39
CA ASP A 54 14.63 -21.74 7.25
C ASP A 54 13.94 -23.08 7.49
N ASP A 55 14.51 -23.95 8.33
CA ASP A 55 13.98 -25.26 8.69
C ASP A 55 13.06 -25.25 9.92
N GLU A 56 12.88 -24.09 10.58
CA GLU A 56 11.89 -23.96 11.64
C GLU A 56 10.48 -24.25 11.12
N ILE A 57 9.71 -24.99 11.93
CA ILE A 57 8.37 -25.42 11.56
C ILE A 57 7.36 -24.36 11.95
N GLU A 58 6.49 -24.00 11.00
CA GLU A 58 5.42 -23.05 11.23
C GLU A 58 4.53 -23.49 12.42
N PRO A 59 4.21 -22.59 13.37
CA PRO A 59 3.27 -22.88 14.43
C PRO A 59 1.86 -23.15 13.87
N PRO A 60 0.95 -23.76 14.65
CA PRO A 60 -0.41 -23.97 14.20
C PRO A 60 -1.07 -22.66 13.75
N VAL A 61 -1.56 -22.63 12.51
CA VAL A 61 -2.17 -21.43 11.94
C VAL A 61 -3.51 -21.15 12.63
N PRO A 62 -3.69 -19.97 13.24
CA PRO A 62 -4.93 -19.64 13.92
C PRO A 62 -6.08 -19.53 12.90
N PRO A 63 -7.32 -19.85 13.30
CA PRO A 63 -8.47 -19.77 12.42
C PRO A 63 -8.79 -18.33 12.01
N ASN A 64 -9.47 -18.16 10.88
CA ASN A 64 -9.95 -16.88 10.35
C ASN A 64 -8.87 -15.83 10.10
N LEU A 65 -7.65 -16.25 9.75
CA LEU A 65 -6.58 -15.34 9.34
C LEU A 65 -6.86 -14.67 7.99
N GLN A 66 -7.76 -15.22 7.17
CA GLN A 66 -8.20 -14.61 5.90
C GLN A 66 -8.92 -13.26 6.09
N ARG A 67 -9.42 -13.00 7.31
CA ARG A 67 -10.09 -11.76 7.65
C ARG A 67 -9.69 -11.33 9.06
N LEU A 68 -8.72 -10.42 9.12
CA LEU A 68 -8.34 -9.77 10.37
C LEU A 68 -9.54 -8.98 10.93
N SER A 69 -9.64 -8.95 12.25
CA SER A 69 -10.54 -8.00 12.92
C SER A 69 -9.92 -6.60 12.86
N PRO A 70 -10.72 -5.52 13.00
CA PRO A 70 -10.18 -4.16 13.05
C PRO A 70 -9.10 -3.98 14.15
N ALA A 71 -9.17 -4.78 15.22
CA ALA A 71 -8.17 -4.79 16.27
C ALA A 71 -6.79 -5.36 15.84
N LEU A 72 -6.75 -6.18 14.79
CA LEU A 72 -5.54 -6.85 14.27
C LEU A 72 -5.01 -6.19 12.99
N GLU A 73 -5.81 -5.38 12.30
CA GLU A 73 -5.38 -4.57 11.17
C GLU A 73 -4.28 -3.58 11.59
N THR A 74 -4.50 -2.81 12.67
CA THR A 74 -3.50 -1.85 13.16
C THR A 74 -2.16 -2.51 13.56
N PRO A 75 -2.13 -3.61 14.32
CA PRO A 75 -0.89 -4.35 14.55
C PRO A 75 -0.23 -4.88 13.27
N ALA A 76 -0.99 -5.44 12.33
CA ALA A 76 -0.41 -5.97 11.09
C ALA A 76 0.27 -4.86 10.26
N ASP A 77 -0.36 -3.69 10.18
CA ASP A 77 0.19 -2.50 9.54
C ASP A 77 1.41 -1.95 10.29
N PHE A 78 1.34 -1.87 11.62
CA PHE A 78 2.44 -1.42 12.48
C PHE A 78 3.68 -2.30 12.31
N LEU A 79 3.50 -3.62 12.28
CA LEU A 79 4.56 -4.59 12.06
C LEU A 79 5.05 -4.62 10.61
N ARG A 80 4.39 -3.89 9.70
CA ARG A 80 4.69 -3.85 8.26
C ARG A 80 4.79 -5.25 7.66
N LEU A 81 3.84 -6.11 8.01
CA LEU A 81 3.79 -7.46 7.48
C LEU A 81 3.56 -7.43 5.97
N ASP A 82 4.33 -8.22 5.23
CA ASP A 82 4.13 -8.41 3.80
C ASP A 82 2.77 -9.06 3.59
N LEU A 83 1.92 -8.38 2.81
CA LEU A 83 0.57 -8.84 2.48
C LEU A 83 0.58 -10.17 1.72
N ASN A 84 1.62 -10.46 0.94
CA ASN A 84 1.82 -11.79 0.34
C ASN A 84 2.06 -12.84 1.42
N LEU A 85 2.96 -12.55 2.35
CA LEU A 85 3.29 -13.47 3.43
C LEU A 85 2.06 -13.77 4.28
N LEU A 86 1.31 -12.74 4.66
CA LEU A 86 0.04 -12.90 5.36
C LEU A 86 -1.00 -13.67 4.54
N ALA A 87 -1.10 -13.42 3.24
CA ALA A 87 -2.04 -14.13 2.37
C ALA A 87 -1.70 -15.61 2.22
N ILE A 88 -0.42 -15.94 2.00
CA ILE A 88 0.08 -17.33 1.95
C ILE A 88 -0.11 -18.02 3.31
N ALA A 89 0.18 -17.31 4.41
CA ALA A 89 -0.07 -17.76 5.76
C ALA A 89 -1.55 -18.17 5.93
N ALA A 90 -2.45 -17.27 5.53
CA ALA A 90 -3.89 -17.45 5.66
C ALA A 90 -4.48 -18.56 4.78
N GLN A 91 -3.80 -19.08 3.77
CA GLN A 91 -4.32 -20.24 3.00
C GLN A 91 -4.47 -21.49 3.86
N ALA A 92 -3.61 -21.66 4.87
CA ALA A 92 -3.66 -22.77 5.81
C ALA A 92 -4.57 -22.49 7.03
N SER A 93 -5.17 -21.30 7.12
CA SER A 93 -6.03 -20.92 8.25
C SER A 93 -7.39 -21.61 8.18
N PRO A 94 -7.82 -22.33 9.24
CA PRO A 94 -9.16 -22.90 9.30
C PRO A 94 -10.25 -21.81 9.31
N ASN A 95 -11.32 -22.02 8.54
CA ASN A 95 -12.51 -21.16 8.58
C ASN A 95 -13.46 -21.64 9.69
N LEU A 96 -13.18 -21.26 10.93
CA LEU A 96 -14.11 -21.52 12.03
C LEU A 96 -15.14 -20.40 12.08
N ARG A 97 -16.44 -20.73 12.11
CA ARG A 97 -17.53 -19.81 12.51
C ARG A 97 -17.44 -19.51 14.02
N TYR A 98 -16.26 -19.05 14.45
CA TYR A 98 -15.79 -18.95 15.83
C TYR A 98 -16.83 -18.25 16.69
N GLN A 99 -17.37 -17.12 16.24
CA GLN A 99 -18.31 -16.33 17.04
C GLN A 99 -19.63 -17.05 17.37
N GLN A 100 -20.15 -17.88 16.47
CA GLN A 100 -21.48 -18.50 16.64
C GLN A 100 -21.39 -19.83 17.39
N ASP A 101 -20.45 -20.70 17.00
CA ASP A 101 -20.19 -21.98 17.70
C ASP A 101 -19.65 -21.74 19.14
N HIS A 102 -18.87 -20.67 19.35
CA HIS A 102 -18.43 -20.31 20.70
C HIS A 102 -19.58 -19.79 21.56
N SER A 103 -20.56 -19.08 20.99
CA SER A 103 -21.70 -18.58 21.76
C SER A 103 -22.57 -19.72 22.26
N ASP A 104 -22.79 -20.75 21.43
CA ASP A 104 -23.59 -21.91 21.81
C ASP A 104 -22.84 -22.83 22.80
N LYS A 105 -21.54 -23.08 22.57
CA LYS A 105 -20.67 -23.80 23.51
C LYS A 105 -20.50 -23.08 24.84
N MET A 106 -20.41 -21.75 24.81
CA MET A 106 -20.37 -20.91 26.01
C MET A 106 -21.70 -21.01 26.76
N ARG A 107 -22.85 -20.94 26.07
CA ARG A 107 -24.17 -21.11 26.70
C ARG A 107 -24.32 -22.47 27.36
N SER A 108 -23.90 -23.55 26.68
CA SER A 108 -23.96 -24.90 27.25
C SER A 108 -23.03 -25.06 28.46
N TRP A 109 -21.82 -24.50 28.42
CA TRP A 109 -20.89 -24.53 29.55
C TRP A 109 -21.39 -23.67 30.72
N ILE A 110 -21.90 -22.46 30.46
CA ILE A 110 -22.52 -21.65 31.51
C ILE A 110 -23.70 -22.42 32.14
N ALA A 111 -24.45 -23.22 31.37
CA ALA A 111 -25.53 -24.03 31.92
C ALA A 111 -25.03 -25.12 32.90
N THR A 112 -23.79 -25.63 32.76
CA THR A 112 -23.22 -26.63 33.68
C THR A 112 -22.71 -26.03 35.00
N LEU A 113 -22.50 -24.72 35.07
CA LEU A 113 -22.06 -24.05 36.31
C LEU A 113 -23.14 -24.06 37.39
N SER A 114 -22.72 -24.25 38.65
CA SER A 114 -23.62 -24.23 39.80
C SER A 114 -24.26 -22.84 40.01
N PRO A 115 -25.50 -22.76 40.53
CA PRO A 115 -26.12 -21.47 40.85
C PRO A 115 -25.29 -20.61 41.79
N ALA A 116 -24.67 -21.21 42.82
CA ALA A 116 -23.81 -20.48 43.76
C ALA A 116 -22.61 -19.81 43.06
N THR A 117 -21.96 -20.50 42.12
CA THR A 117 -20.86 -19.94 41.33
C THR A 117 -21.34 -18.80 40.44
N LYS A 118 -22.53 -18.91 39.84
CA LYS A 118 -23.11 -17.83 39.01
C LYS A 118 -23.42 -16.59 39.84
N ASP A 119 -24.05 -16.77 41.00
CA ASP A 119 -24.46 -15.70 41.89
C ASP A 119 -23.24 -14.95 42.45
N GLU A 120 -22.18 -15.67 42.85
CA GLU A 120 -20.92 -15.09 43.31
C GLU A 120 -20.25 -14.23 42.22
N MET A 121 -20.20 -14.73 40.98
CA MET A 121 -19.61 -13.99 39.87
C MET A 121 -20.41 -12.74 39.51
N LEU A 122 -21.74 -12.81 39.54
CA LEU A 122 -22.62 -11.66 39.29
C LEU A 122 -22.49 -10.60 40.40
N LEU A 123 -22.37 -11.01 41.66
CA LEU A 123 -22.09 -10.11 42.77
C LEU A 123 -20.75 -9.40 42.59
N ARG A 124 -19.68 -10.13 42.24
CA ARG A 124 -18.35 -9.54 41.96
C ARG A 124 -18.39 -8.49 40.84
N VAL A 125 -19.20 -8.71 39.80
CA VAL A 125 -19.40 -7.74 38.71
C VAL A 125 -20.14 -6.49 39.19
N MET A 126 -21.24 -6.65 39.93
CA MET A 126 -22.04 -5.51 40.44
C MET A 126 -21.29 -4.66 41.46
N GLU A 127 -20.40 -5.27 42.24
CA GLU A 127 -19.58 -4.56 43.22
C GLU A 127 -18.39 -3.83 42.57
N GLY A 128 -18.18 -3.99 41.27
CA GLY A 128 -17.09 -3.34 40.53
C GLY A 128 -15.69 -3.78 40.96
N ARG A 129 -15.59 -4.87 41.74
CA ARG A 129 -14.35 -5.27 42.40
C ARG A 129 -13.37 -6.00 41.48
N ASP A 130 -13.80 -6.41 40.29
CA ASP A 130 -12.93 -7.18 39.41
C ASP A 130 -13.27 -7.05 37.91
N VAL A 131 -12.38 -6.40 37.16
CA VAL A 131 -12.45 -6.24 35.70
C VAL A 131 -12.09 -7.56 34.98
N HIS A 132 -11.71 -8.60 35.73
CA HIS A 132 -11.20 -9.87 35.20
C HIS A 132 -12.13 -11.07 35.43
N VAL A 133 -13.34 -10.89 35.96
CA VAL A 133 -14.35 -11.98 36.07
C VAL A 133 -14.56 -12.67 34.73
N ALA A 134 -14.65 -11.91 33.64
CA ALA A 134 -14.75 -12.47 32.30
C ALA A 134 -13.54 -13.35 31.94
N ASN A 135 -12.32 -12.92 32.27
CA ASN A 135 -11.09 -13.66 31.99
C ASN A 135 -10.94 -14.91 32.87
N GLU A 136 -11.47 -14.89 34.09
CA GLU A 136 -11.54 -16.05 34.97
C GLU A 136 -12.50 -17.11 34.40
N LEU A 137 -13.70 -16.70 33.97
CA LEU A 137 -14.67 -17.59 33.33
C LEU A 137 -14.11 -18.21 32.03
N TRP A 138 -13.42 -17.41 31.21
CA TRP A 138 -12.72 -17.92 30.02
C TRP A 138 -11.66 -18.97 30.35
N ARG A 139 -10.90 -18.78 31.45
CA ARG A 139 -9.90 -19.76 31.90
C ARG A 139 -10.54 -21.04 32.41
N GLN A 140 -11.60 -20.94 33.22
CA GLN A 140 -12.35 -22.10 33.72
C GLN A 140 -12.98 -22.89 32.58
N MET A 141 -13.63 -22.22 31.63
CA MET A 141 -14.17 -22.86 30.43
C MET A 141 -13.10 -23.60 29.64
N LYS A 142 -11.92 -23.00 29.44
CA LYS A 142 -10.79 -23.67 28.76
C LYS A 142 -10.25 -24.87 29.54
N GLN A 143 -10.22 -24.78 30.88
CA GLN A 143 -9.80 -25.90 31.73
C GLN A 143 -10.81 -27.05 31.67
N ASP A 144 -12.11 -26.76 31.71
CA ASP A 144 -13.16 -27.78 31.61
C ASP A 144 -13.24 -28.39 30.20
N GLN A 145 -12.92 -27.61 29.17
CA GLN A 145 -12.84 -28.06 27.77
C GLN A 145 -11.48 -28.68 27.41
N SER A 146 -10.51 -28.70 28.32
CA SER A 146 -9.17 -29.26 28.04
C SER A 146 -9.16 -30.77 27.82
N ALA A 147 -10.30 -31.47 27.99
CA ALA A 147 -10.51 -32.83 27.51
C ALA A 147 -10.82 -32.92 25.99
N GLU A 148 -11.24 -31.83 25.35
CA GLU A 148 -11.67 -31.78 23.93
C GLU A 148 -11.01 -30.63 23.13
N THR A 149 -10.02 -29.95 23.70
CA THR A 149 -9.40 -28.78 23.05
C THR A 149 -8.48 -29.22 21.90
N TYR A 150 -8.74 -28.68 20.70
CA TYR A 150 -7.87 -28.57 19.52
C TYR A 150 -6.53 -29.31 19.68
N GLN A 151 -6.54 -30.59 19.33
CA GLN A 151 -5.31 -31.33 19.08
C GLN A 151 -4.63 -30.62 17.91
N PRO A 152 -3.42 -30.04 18.07
CA PRO A 152 -2.65 -29.63 16.91
C PRO A 152 -2.53 -30.87 16.03
N GLY A 153 -2.99 -30.76 14.78
CA GLY A 153 -2.87 -31.87 13.82
C GLY A 153 -1.43 -32.39 13.78
N PRO A 154 -1.22 -33.67 13.40
CA PRO A 154 0.10 -34.29 13.44
C PRO A 154 1.16 -33.37 12.82
N GLN A 155 2.26 -33.15 13.56
CA GLN A 155 3.33 -32.23 13.18
C GLN A 155 4.02 -32.59 11.84
N GLU A 156 3.78 -33.80 11.34
CA GLU A 156 4.50 -34.47 10.26
C GLU A 156 4.32 -33.83 8.85
N HIS A 157 3.45 -32.84 8.69
CA HIS A 157 3.18 -32.19 7.38
C HIS A 157 3.09 -30.65 7.44
N ARG A 158 3.62 -29.99 8.49
CA ARG A 158 3.61 -28.53 8.56
C ARG A 158 4.77 -27.93 7.77
N ARG A 159 4.50 -26.87 7.02
CA ARG A 159 5.49 -26.17 6.22
C ARG A 159 6.57 -25.54 7.10
N SER A 160 7.77 -25.47 6.55
CA SER A 160 8.89 -24.72 7.14
C SER A 160 8.76 -23.22 6.90
N VAL A 161 9.49 -22.41 7.67
CA VAL A 161 9.64 -20.96 7.44
C VAL A 161 10.11 -20.69 6.02
N GLY A 162 11.12 -21.44 5.55
CA GLY A 162 11.65 -21.26 4.19
C GLY A 162 10.62 -21.56 3.10
N GLU A 163 9.77 -22.58 3.28
CA GLU A 163 8.67 -22.86 2.34
C GLU A 163 7.62 -21.75 2.33
N LEU A 164 7.30 -21.21 3.51
CA LEU A 164 6.36 -20.10 3.66
C LEU A 164 6.87 -18.83 2.95
N LEU A 165 8.14 -18.46 3.19
CA LEU A 165 8.76 -17.27 2.60
C LEU A 165 8.90 -17.41 1.08
N ARG A 166 9.35 -18.58 0.58
CA ARG A 166 9.45 -18.83 -0.87
C ARG A 166 8.10 -18.77 -1.57
N ALA A 167 7.05 -19.31 -0.96
CA ALA A 167 5.70 -19.22 -1.51
C ALA A 167 5.21 -17.76 -1.56
N ALA A 168 5.51 -16.95 -0.54
CA ALA A 168 5.18 -15.53 -0.50
C ALA A 168 5.93 -14.73 -1.57
N GLU A 169 7.23 -14.98 -1.75
CA GLU A 169 8.05 -14.34 -2.77
C GLU A 169 7.57 -14.67 -4.18
N HIS A 170 7.26 -15.94 -4.45
CA HIS A 170 6.72 -16.39 -5.73
C HIS A 170 5.42 -15.66 -6.08
N GLU A 171 4.47 -15.58 -5.15
CA GLU A 171 3.21 -14.84 -5.36
C GLU A 171 3.46 -13.35 -5.60
N ALA A 172 4.41 -12.75 -4.87
CA ALA A 172 4.78 -11.36 -5.05
C ALA A 172 5.37 -11.10 -6.44
N GLU A 173 6.22 -12.01 -6.94
CA GLU A 173 6.78 -11.93 -8.28
C GLU A 173 5.71 -12.02 -9.37
N GLU A 174 4.80 -12.99 -9.26
CA GLU A 174 3.74 -13.19 -10.25
C GLU A 174 2.82 -11.95 -10.33
N ARG A 175 2.46 -11.36 -9.19
CA ARG A 175 1.69 -10.10 -9.17
C ARG A 175 2.45 -8.94 -9.80
N ARG A 176 3.74 -8.77 -9.49
CA ARG A 176 4.57 -7.73 -10.11
C ARG A 176 4.65 -7.89 -11.63
N ARG A 177 4.79 -9.12 -12.12
CA ARG A 177 4.80 -9.42 -13.57
C ARG A 177 3.48 -9.07 -14.22
N GLU A 178 2.36 -9.42 -13.59
CA GLU A 178 1.01 -9.12 -14.08
C GLU A 178 0.75 -7.59 -14.13
N GLU A 179 1.11 -6.86 -13.08
CA GLU A 179 0.99 -5.40 -13.01
C GLU A 179 1.87 -4.71 -14.05
N ALA A 180 3.11 -5.16 -14.22
CA ALA A 180 4.02 -4.63 -15.23
C ALA A 180 3.49 -4.87 -16.66
N ARG A 181 2.90 -6.05 -16.92
CA ARG A 181 2.27 -6.36 -18.20
C ARG A 181 1.10 -5.41 -18.49
N LYS A 182 0.18 -5.25 -17.53
CA LYS A 182 -0.97 -4.33 -17.67
C LYS A 182 -0.51 -2.90 -17.89
N ALA A 183 0.45 -2.41 -17.11
CA ALA A 183 0.99 -1.06 -17.26
C ALA A 183 1.67 -0.85 -18.63
N ALA A 184 2.38 -1.87 -19.14
CA ALA A 184 3.00 -1.82 -20.46
C ALA A 184 1.95 -1.81 -21.58
N GLU A 185 0.90 -2.61 -21.48
CA GLU A 185 -0.22 -2.65 -22.42
C GLU A 185 -0.96 -1.31 -22.48
N GLU A 186 -1.31 -0.74 -21.32
CA GLU A 186 -1.94 0.58 -21.24
C GLU A 186 -1.06 1.69 -21.81
N LYS A 187 0.25 1.66 -21.51
CA LYS A 187 1.20 2.63 -22.06
C LYS A 187 1.34 2.48 -23.57
N ALA A 188 1.37 1.25 -24.08
CA ALA A 188 1.43 0.98 -25.52
C ALA A 188 0.15 1.45 -26.22
N GLN A 189 -1.02 1.22 -25.63
CA GLN A 189 -2.31 1.69 -26.15
C GLN A 189 -2.34 3.23 -26.22
N LYS A 190 -2.01 3.91 -25.13
CA LYS A 190 -1.91 5.38 -25.09
C LYS A 190 -0.90 5.93 -26.10
N ALA A 191 0.25 5.26 -26.27
CA ALA A 191 1.24 5.65 -27.25
C ALA A 191 0.75 5.49 -28.70
N ARG A 192 0.02 4.40 -29.00
CA ARG A 192 -0.60 4.19 -30.32
C ARG A 192 -1.64 5.26 -30.62
N GLU A 193 -2.55 5.52 -29.68
CA GLU A 193 -3.57 6.55 -29.83
C GLU A 193 -2.94 7.95 -29.99
N ALA A 194 -1.91 8.26 -29.21
CA ALA A 194 -1.17 9.51 -29.34
C ALA A 194 -0.46 9.62 -30.70
N ALA A 195 0.12 8.54 -31.20
CA ALA A 195 0.77 8.50 -32.51
C ALA A 195 -0.23 8.66 -33.66
N GLU A 196 -1.41 8.03 -33.58
CA GLU A 196 -2.49 8.18 -34.55
C GLU A 196 -3.05 9.61 -34.56
N ASN A 197 -3.31 10.18 -33.38
CA ASN A 197 -3.77 11.56 -33.26
C ASN A 197 -2.72 12.54 -33.77
N ARG A 198 -1.42 12.29 -33.51
CA ARG A 198 -0.32 13.08 -34.06
C ARG A 198 -0.29 13.00 -35.58
N LYS A 199 -0.43 11.81 -36.15
CA LYS A 199 -0.48 11.61 -37.60
C LYS A 199 -1.66 12.36 -38.23
N ARG A 200 -2.87 12.19 -37.70
CA ARG A 200 -4.08 12.90 -38.18
C ARG A 200 -3.93 14.42 -38.11
N ARG A 201 -3.36 14.94 -37.02
CA ARG A 201 -3.07 16.36 -36.86
C ARG A 201 -2.12 16.87 -37.93
N LEU A 202 -1.00 16.17 -38.16
CA LEU A 202 -0.05 16.57 -39.21
C LEU A 202 -0.67 16.45 -40.61
N ASP A 203 -1.43 15.40 -40.89
CA ASP A 203 -2.12 15.23 -42.17
C ASP A 203 -3.12 16.39 -42.42
N ALA A 204 -3.84 16.86 -41.40
CA ALA A 204 -4.75 18.00 -41.49
C ALA A 204 -4.07 19.38 -41.69
N LEU A 205 -2.79 19.48 -41.33
CA LEU A 205 -1.98 20.70 -41.48
C LEU A 205 -1.19 20.73 -42.80
N THR A 206 -1.14 19.61 -43.52
CA THR A 206 -0.43 19.51 -44.80
C THR A 206 -1.03 20.47 -45.83
N GLY A 207 -0.20 21.29 -46.46
CA GLY A 207 -0.64 22.30 -47.44
C GLY A 207 -1.06 23.64 -46.84
N ARG A 208 -1.14 23.77 -45.50
CA ARG A 208 -1.44 25.03 -44.79
C ARG A 208 -0.19 25.68 -44.16
N GLU A 209 0.99 25.29 -44.63
CA GLU A 209 2.27 25.68 -44.00
C GLU A 209 2.48 27.19 -43.97
N GLU A 210 2.16 27.91 -45.05
CA GLU A 210 2.25 29.38 -45.11
C GLU A 210 1.28 30.07 -44.14
N GLU A 211 0.05 29.56 -44.02
CA GLU A 211 -0.94 30.09 -43.07
C GLU A 211 -0.47 29.92 -41.62
N LEU A 212 0.10 28.75 -41.30
CA LEU A 212 0.63 28.45 -39.98
C LEU A 212 1.84 29.33 -39.63
N TRP A 213 2.72 29.62 -40.59
CA TRP A 213 3.82 30.58 -40.39
C TRP A 213 3.29 31.98 -40.09
N ALA A 214 2.28 32.46 -40.82
CA ALA A 214 1.65 33.75 -40.56
C ALA A 214 0.96 33.79 -39.18
N GLU A 215 0.30 32.70 -38.77
CA GLU A 215 -0.31 32.57 -37.44
C GLU A 215 0.74 32.60 -36.33
N VAL A 216 1.87 31.92 -36.50
CA VAL A 216 3.00 31.98 -35.57
C VAL A 216 3.50 33.42 -35.41
N GLU A 217 3.69 34.16 -36.50
CA GLU A 217 4.13 35.56 -36.43
C GLU A 217 3.14 36.44 -35.64
N GLN A 218 1.84 36.25 -35.86
CA GLN A 218 0.79 36.96 -35.11
C GLN A 218 0.80 36.61 -33.62
N LEU A 219 0.90 35.32 -33.28
CA LEU A 219 0.95 34.86 -31.88
C LEU A 219 2.19 35.38 -31.15
N VAL A 220 3.34 35.43 -31.84
CA VAL A 220 4.57 35.99 -31.26
C VAL A 220 4.50 37.51 -31.16
N ALA A 221 3.74 38.19 -32.01
CA ALA A 221 3.53 39.63 -31.92
C ALA A 221 2.72 40.06 -30.67
N MET A 222 1.78 39.22 -30.20
CA MET A 222 0.89 39.54 -29.05
C MET A 222 1.60 39.65 -27.69
N THR A 223 2.87 39.25 -27.58
CA THR A 223 3.72 39.39 -26.37
C THR A 223 3.13 38.83 -25.06
N GLN A 224 2.36 37.75 -25.13
CA GLN A 224 1.74 37.11 -23.97
C GLN A 224 2.21 35.65 -23.78
N PRO A 225 2.17 35.09 -22.55
CA PRO A 225 2.61 33.73 -22.28
C PRO A 225 1.82 32.64 -23.03
N LYS A 226 0.48 32.73 -23.08
CA LYS A 226 -0.38 31.74 -23.76
C LYS A 226 -0.17 31.70 -25.28
N PRO A 227 -0.15 32.84 -26.01
CA PRO A 227 0.22 32.87 -27.42
C PRO A 227 1.61 32.33 -27.72
N TYR A 228 2.59 32.54 -26.84
CA TYR A 228 3.91 31.91 -27.02
C TYR A 228 3.83 30.39 -26.94
N GLU A 229 3.10 29.83 -25.98
CA GLU A 229 2.90 28.37 -25.91
C GLU A 229 2.23 27.81 -27.17
N GLN A 230 1.21 28.50 -27.68
CA GLN A 230 0.54 28.15 -28.94
C GLN A 230 1.50 28.22 -30.14
N ALA A 231 2.32 29.27 -30.23
CA ALA A 231 3.32 29.42 -31.28
C ALA A 231 4.37 28.29 -31.24
N ILE A 232 4.81 27.87 -30.04
CA ILE A 232 5.72 26.73 -29.89
C ILE A 232 5.09 25.42 -30.40
N VAL A 233 3.80 25.19 -30.11
CA VAL A 233 3.07 24.02 -30.62
C VAL A 233 3.02 24.03 -32.14
N LEU A 234 2.65 25.16 -32.76
CA LEU A 234 2.60 25.29 -34.22
C LEU A 234 3.99 25.12 -34.87
N LEU A 235 5.03 25.71 -34.28
CA LEU A 235 6.41 25.54 -34.76
C LEU A 235 6.90 24.09 -34.64
N THR A 236 6.46 23.36 -33.61
CA THR A 236 6.75 21.93 -33.46
C THR A 236 6.05 21.11 -34.54
N ASP A 237 4.81 21.45 -34.86
CA ASP A 237 4.06 20.81 -35.95
C ASP A 237 4.69 21.10 -37.32
N LEU A 238 5.09 22.35 -37.58
CA LEU A 238 5.81 22.75 -38.80
C LEU A 238 7.17 22.04 -38.95
N ARG A 239 7.92 21.88 -37.84
CA ARG A 239 9.18 21.11 -37.84
C ARG A 239 8.94 19.67 -38.29
N ASP A 240 7.92 19.04 -37.72
CA ASP A 240 7.62 17.63 -37.97
C ASP A 240 7.03 17.42 -39.38
N LEU A 241 6.30 18.39 -39.93
CA LEU A 241 5.92 18.43 -41.34
C LEU A 241 7.15 18.54 -42.26
N ALA A 242 8.07 19.46 -41.97
CA ALA A 242 9.29 19.63 -42.75
C ALA A 242 10.18 18.38 -42.76
N LYS A 243 10.21 17.62 -41.64
CA LYS A 243 10.88 16.31 -41.59
C LYS A 243 10.24 15.27 -42.51
N ARG A 244 8.93 15.31 -42.76
CA ARG A 244 8.24 14.41 -43.72
C ARG A 244 8.51 14.80 -45.17
N SER A 245 8.60 16.09 -45.47
CA SER A 245 8.82 16.61 -46.83
C SER A 245 10.30 16.76 -47.22
N SER A 246 11.24 16.48 -46.30
CA SER A 246 12.69 16.69 -46.49
C SER A 246 13.07 18.12 -46.90
N SER A 247 12.28 19.11 -46.47
CA SER A 247 12.50 20.52 -46.81
C SER A 247 13.44 21.20 -45.79
N SER A 248 14.48 21.88 -46.29
CA SER A 248 15.36 22.73 -45.48
C SER A 248 14.75 24.09 -45.12
N ASP A 249 13.59 24.42 -45.69
CA ASP A 249 12.93 25.73 -45.55
C ASP A 249 12.58 26.07 -44.08
N PHE A 250 12.20 25.07 -43.30
CA PHE A 250 11.87 25.24 -41.89
C PHE A 250 13.03 25.83 -41.07
N SER A 251 14.24 25.31 -41.26
CA SER A 251 15.41 25.76 -40.49
C SER A 251 15.78 27.20 -40.83
N LEU A 252 15.65 27.58 -42.10
CA LEU A 252 15.89 28.94 -42.57
C LEU A 252 14.87 29.91 -41.97
N ARG A 253 13.57 29.60 -42.06
CA ARG A 253 12.51 30.45 -41.49
C ARG A 253 12.58 30.55 -39.98
N LEU A 254 12.90 29.47 -39.28
CA LEU A 254 13.08 29.49 -37.83
C LEU A 254 14.26 30.38 -37.41
N SER A 255 15.35 30.38 -38.18
CA SER A 255 16.50 31.26 -37.92
C SER A 255 16.17 32.74 -38.15
N ALA A 256 15.33 33.04 -39.16
CA ALA A 256 14.83 34.38 -39.41
C ALA A 256 13.90 34.84 -38.29
N LEU A 257 12.97 33.99 -37.85
CA LEU A 257 12.05 34.26 -36.73
C LEU A 257 12.82 34.55 -35.42
N ARG A 258 13.82 33.73 -35.10
CA ARG A 258 14.72 33.97 -33.94
C ARG A 258 15.44 35.31 -34.04
N SER A 259 15.85 35.71 -35.24
CA SER A 259 16.54 36.98 -35.48
C SER A 259 15.61 38.18 -35.36
N SER A 260 14.39 38.11 -35.89
CA SER A 260 13.36 39.16 -35.79
C SER A 260 12.84 39.37 -34.38
N HIS A 261 12.95 38.37 -33.50
CA HIS A 261 12.47 38.42 -32.11
C HIS A 261 13.57 38.31 -31.06
N ARG A 262 14.79 38.76 -31.37
CA ARG A 262 15.94 38.79 -30.44
C ARG A 262 15.66 39.54 -29.13
N ASN A 263 14.77 40.51 -29.16
CA ASN A 263 14.36 41.31 -28.00
C ASN A 263 13.32 40.62 -27.09
N LYS A 264 12.90 39.37 -27.38
CA LYS A 264 11.90 38.61 -26.60
C LYS A 264 12.54 37.39 -25.92
N PRO A 265 13.32 37.56 -24.83
CA PRO A 265 14.08 36.47 -24.19
C PRO A 265 13.19 35.34 -23.65
N SER A 266 12.00 35.66 -23.16
CA SER A 266 11.04 34.68 -22.64
C SER A 266 10.49 33.73 -23.73
N PHE A 267 10.37 34.21 -24.97
CA PHE A 267 9.98 33.38 -26.12
C PHE A 267 11.14 32.50 -26.58
N LEU A 268 12.34 33.06 -26.69
CA LEU A 268 13.55 32.31 -27.07
C LEU A 268 13.87 31.18 -26.08
N ALA A 269 13.69 31.41 -24.77
CA ALA A 269 13.86 30.38 -23.76
C ALA A 269 12.88 29.20 -23.94
N ARG A 270 11.63 29.48 -24.33
CA ARG A 270 10.63 28.44 -24.62
C ARG A 270 10.94 27.67 -25.90
N LEU A 271 11.42 28.35 -26.95
CA LEU A 271 11.92 27.71 -28.17
C LEU A 271 13.05 26.73 -27.86
N ALA A 272 14.07 27.19 -27.14
CA ALA A 272 15.20 26.35 -26.75
C ALA A 272 14.75 25.13 -25.93
N LYS A 273 13.82 25.31 -24.98
CA LYS A 273 13.25 24.21 -24.19
C LYS A 273 12.50 23.18 -25.06
N ALA A 274 11.89 23.60 -26.17
CA ALA A 274 11.21 22.72 -27.12
C ALA A 274 12.17 22.07 -28.16
N GLY A 275 13.47 22.34 -28.08
CA GLY A 275 14.45 21.88 -29.07
C GLY A 275 14.21 22.50 -30.45
N LEU A 276 13.70 23.73 -30.48
CA LEU A 276 13.46 24.54 -31.67
C LEU A 276 14.44 25.69 -31.72
#